data_AF-A0A523XRU7-F1
#
_entry.id   AF-A0A523XRU7-F1
#
_cell.length_a   1.000
_cell.length_b   1.000
_cell.length_c   1.000
_cell.angle_alpha   90.00
_cell.angle_beta   90.00
_cell.angle_gamma   90.00
#
_symmetry.space_group_name_H-M   'P 1'
#
loop_
_entity.id
_entity.type
_entity.pdbx_description
1 polymer ?
#
loop_
_entity_poly.entity_id
_entity_poly.type
_entity_poly.pdbx_seq_one_letter_code
_entity_poly.pdbx_strand_id
1 'polypeptide(L)' 'MTFCSIWLNINLLVLDPKTVCVEASETPVMELLDKHGMEVVPVPFYEVSPFGGGLHCSTADVLREGTFEDYFPKQAEGF' A
#
# COMPACT_ATOMS: atom_id res chain seq x y z
N MET A 1 11.36 18.87 -5.48
CA MET A 1 10.11 19.03 -6.26
C MET A 1 9.58 17.63 -6.48
N THR A 2 8.45 17.29 -5.88
CA THR A 2 7.80 15.98 -6.04
C THR A 2 6.53 16.20 -6.86
N PHE A 3 6.23 15.32 -7.84
CA PHE A 3 5.01 15.42 -8.66
C PHE A 3 3.77 14.85 -7.95
N CYS A 4 3.93 14.43 -6.69
CA CYS A 4 2.88 13.86 -5.87
C CYS A 4 2.78 14.60 -4.53
N SER A 5 1.63 14.50 -3.89
CA SER A 5 1.41 15.09 -2.56
C SER A 5 2.22 14.37 -1.47
N ILE A 6 2.24 14.95 -0.26
CA ILE A 6 2.81 14.30 0.93
C ILE A 6 2.15 12.96 1.28
N TRP A 7 0.97 12.67 0.74
CA TRP A 7 0.24 11.41 0.94
C TRP A 7 0.85 10.24 0.15
N LEU A 8 2.03 10.40 -0.44
CA LEU A 8 2.75 9.29 -1.06
C LEU A 8 3.09 8.19 -0.04
N ASN A 9 3.17 8.54 1.23
CA ASN A 9 3.45 7.64 2.34
C ASN A 9 2.45 6.48 2.50
N ILE A 10 1.23 6.63 1.99
CA ILE A 10 0.20 5.56 1.98
C ILE A 10 0.11 4.83 0.64
N ASN A 11 1.02 5.08 -0.30
CA ASN A 11 1.10 4.37 -1.58
C ASN A 11 1.91 3.06 -1.43
N LEU A 12 1.34 2.14 -0.66
CA LEU A 12 1.97 0.90 -0.18
C LEU A 12 1.78 -0.26 -1.16
N LEU A 13 2.60 -1.30 -1.04
CA LEU A 13 2.38 -2.57 -1.74
C LEU A 13 2.05 -3.67 -0.72
N VAL A 14 0.81 -4.14 -0.71
CA VAL A 14 0.39 -5.28 0.12
C VAL A 14 0.75 -6.57 -0.60
N LEU A 15 1.62 -7.40 -0.01
CA LEU A 15 2.02 -8.69 -0.59
C LEU A 15 0.95 -9.75 -0.34
N ASP A 16 0.43 -9.78 0.88
CA ASP A 16 -0.60 -10.70 1.34
C ASP A 16 -1.41 -10.04 2.51
N PRO A 17 -2.48 -10.67 3.03
CA PRO A 17 -3.31 -10.07 4.10
C PRO A 17 -2.59 -9.73 5.41
N LYS A 18 -1.33 -10.15 5.58
CA LYS A 18 -0.50 -9.89 6.75
C LYS A 18 0.79 -9.15 6.43
N THR A 19 1.27 -9.12 5.18
CA THR A 19 2.57 -8.53 4.84
C THR A 19 2.42 -7.32 3.92
N VAL A 20 3.10 -6.21 4.25
CA VAL A 20 3.04 -4.95 3.49
C VAL A 20 4.41 -4.30 3.35
N CYS A 21 4.74 -3.88 2.13
CA CYS A 21 5.92 -3.06 1.85
C CYS A 21 5.58 -1.57 2.03
N VAL A 22 6.43 -0.87 2.77
CA VAL A 22 6.29 0.56 3.10
C VAL A 22 7.59 1.27 2.78
N GLU A 23 7.53 2.54 2.36
CA GLU A 23 8.73 3.36 2.18
C GLU A 23 9.48 3.48 3.53
N ALA A 24 10.80 3.23 3.51
CA ALA A 24 11.59 3.03 4.72
C ALA A 24 11.69 4.25 5.66
N SER A 25 11.49 5.47 5.17
CA SER A 25 11.50 6.69 5.98
C SER A 25 10.14 6.99 6.64
N GLU A 26 9.06 6.32 6.22
CA GLU A 26 7.70 6.53 6.72
C GLU A 26 7.42 5.76 8.01
N THR A 27 8.24 5.99 9.04
CA THR A 27 8.15 5.31 10.34
C THR A 27 6.77 5.37 11.00
N PRO A 28 5.99 6.48 10.96
CA PRO A 28 4.67 6.51 11.59
C PRO A 28 3.67 5.57 10.92
N VAL A 29 3.79 5.37 9.60
CA VAL A 29 2.94 4.43 8.84
C VAL A 29 3.31 2.99 9.19
N MET A 30 4.62 2.71 9.28
CA MET A 30 5.11 1.38 9.68
C MET A 30 4.63 1.00 11.09
N GLU A 31 4.77 1.90 12.07
CA GLU A 31 4.29 1.68 13.45
C GLU A 31 2.77 1.49 13.52
N LEU A 32 2.01 2.25 12.72
CA LEU A 32 0.55 2.11 12.64
C LEU A 32 0.16 0.73 12.12
N LEU A 33 0.80 0.25 11.06
CA LEU A 33 0.49 -1.04 10.43
C LEU A 33 0.92 -2.21 11.32
N ASP A 34 2.10 -2.14 11.92
CA ASP A 34 2.60 -3.12 12.89
C ASP A 34 1.64 -3.25 14.09
N LYS A 35 1.17 -2.13 14.64
CA LYS A 35 0.16 -2.12 15.72
C LYS A 35 -1.16 -2.81 15.33
N HIS A 36 -1.51 -2.80 14.04
CA HIS A 36 -2.71 -3.49 13.53
C HIS A 36 -2.42 -4.93 13.07
N GLY A 37 -1.21 -5.45 13.35
CA GLY A 37 -0.84 -6.84 13.13
C GLY A 37 -0.40 -7.16 11.71
N MET A 38 0.16 -6.17 11.00
CA MET A 38 0.84 -6.37 9.71
C MET A 38 2.35 -6.55 9.94
N GLU A 39 2.95 -7.50 9.23
CA GLU A 39 4.39 -7.58 9.01
C GLU A 39 4.80 -6.50 8.00
N VAL A 40 5.64 -5.56 8.45
CA VAL A 40 6.07 -4.41 7.64
C VAL A 40 7.45 -4.65 7.06
N VAL A 41 7.56 -4.57 5.73
CA VAL A 41 8.81 -4.67 4.98
C VAL A 41 9.24 -3.26 4.53
N PRO A 42 10.27 -2.66 5.15
CA PRO A 42 10.75 -1.35 4.74
C PRO A 42 11.50 -1.43 3.41
N VAL A 43 11.19 -0.51 2.49
CA VAL A 43 11.82 -0.41 1.17
C VAL A 43 12.37 1.02 0.98
N PRO A 44 13.69 1.20 0.77
CA PRO A 44 14.26 2.53 0.53
C PRO A 44 13.89 3.03 -0.87
N PHE A 45 12.73 3.69 -0.98
CA PHE A 45 12.11 4.03 -2.26
C PHE A 45 11.87 5.54 -2.47
N TYR A 46 12.26 6.37 -1.51
CA TYR A 46 12.05 7.83 -1.55
C TYR A 46 12.59 8.51 -2.82
N GLU A 47 13.72 8.03 -3.35
CA GLU A 47 14.37 8.58 -4.57
C GLU A 47 13.49 8.45 -5.83
N VAL A 48 12.44 7.63 -5.81
CA VAL A 48 11.48 7.49 -6.91
C VAL A 48 10.35 8.52 -6.81
N SER A 49 10.13 9.12 -5.63
CA SER A 49 9.07 10.12 -5.42
C SER A 49 9.09 11.31 -6.39
N PRO A 50 10.25 11.82 -6.89
CA PRO A 50 10.26 12.85 -7.92
C PRO A 50 9.72 12.41 -9.28
N PHE A 51 9.38 11.13 -9.48
CA PHE A 51 8.69 10.61 -10.67
C PHE A 51 7.18 10.41 -10.46
N GLY A 52 6.65 10.77 -9.29
CA GLY A 52 5.21 10.86 -9.05
C GLY A 52 4.54 9.59 -8.52
N GLY A 53 5.30 8.60 -8.05
CA GLY A 53 4.74 7.32 -7.59
C GLY A 53 5.49 6.71 -6.42
N GLY A 54 4.75 5.97 -5.58
CA GLY A 54 5.29 5.10 -4.53
C GLY A 54 5.35 3.65 -5.01
N LEU A 55 5.27 2.72 -4.06
CA LEU A 55 5.37 1.29 -4.36
C LEU A 55 4.19 0.82 -5.24
N HIS A 56 2.94 1.13 -4.86
CA HIS A 56 1.77 0.73 -5.63
C HIS A 56 1.80 1.25 -7.07
N CYS A 57 2.10 2.54 -7.25
CA CYS A 57 2.16 3.16 -8.58
C CYS A 57 3.26 2.58 -9.47
N SER A 58 4.31 2.00 -8.86
CA SER A 58 5.48 1.47 -9.56
C SER A 58 5.37 -0.04 -9.82
N THR A 59 4.25 -0.66 -9.46
CA THR A 59 4.00 -2.09 -9.60
C THR A 59 2.66 -2.38 -10.28
N ALA A 60 2.55 -3.56 -10.89
CA ALA A 60 1.30 -4.07 -11.43
C ALA A 60 1.18 -5.55 -11.08
N ASP A 61 0.21 -5.88 -10.22
CA ASP A 61 0.00 -7.25 -9.73
C ASP A 61 -0.61 -8.10 -10.85
N VAL A 62 0.20 -8.92 -11.52
CA VAL A 62 -0.27 -9.76 -12.63
C VAL A 62 -0.95 -11.05 -12.17
N LEU A 63 -0.65 -11.50 -10.96
CA LEU A 63 -1.18 -12.72 -10.36
C LEU A 63 -1.21 -12.58 -8.84
N ARG A 64 -2.33 -12.97 -8.23
CA ARG A 64 -2.48 -13.18 -6.79
C ARG A 64 -3.21 -14.50 -6.57
N GLU A 65 -2.77 -15.30 -5.60
CA GLU A 65 -3.47 -16.53 -5.23
C GLU A 65 -4.77 -16.20 -4.47
N GLY A 66 -5.89 -16.78 -4.90
CA GLY A 66 -7.19 -16.53 -4.27
C GLY A 66 -8.36 -16.99 -5.12
N THR A 67 -9.57 -16.71 -4.64
CA THR A 67 -10.82 -16.97 -5.36
C THR A 67 -11.60 -15.67 -5.60
N PHE A 68 -12.57 -15.70 -6.50
CA PHE A 68 -13.44 -14.55 -6.73
C PHE A 68 -14.48 -14.46 -5.61
N GLU A 69 -14.30 -13.49 -4.71
CA GLU A 69 -15.12 -13.30 -3.51
C GLU A 69 -15.78 -11.91 -3.49
N ASP A 70 -17.03 -11.86 -3.05
CA ASP A 70 -17.74 -10.61 -2.77
C ASP A 70 -17.54 -10.22 -1.30
N TYR A 71 -16.72 -9.19 -1.09
CA TYR A 71 -16.44 -8.64 0.24
C TYR A 71 -17.51 -7.64 0.74
N PHE A 72 -18.47 -7.25 -0.09
CA PHE A 72 -19.54 -6.30 0.23
C PHE A 72 -20.94 -6.80 -0.19
N PRO A 73 -21.38 -7.99 0.28
CA PRO A 73 -22.64 -8.61 -0.17
C PRO A 73 -23.91 -7.87 0.29
N LYS A 74 -23.77 -6.85 1.14
CA LYS A 74 -24.86 -6.00 1.62
C LYS A 74 -24.57 -4.57 1.20
N GLN A 75 -25.17 -4.13 0.10
CA GLN A 75 -25.03 -2.78 -0.42
C GLN A 75 -26.16 -1.87 0.08
N ALA A 76 -25.91 -0.56 0.08
CA ALA A 76 -26.96 0.42 0.36
C ALA A 76 -27.94 0.46 -0.82
N GLU A 77 -29.24 0.61 -0.56
CA GLU A 77 -30.24 0.74 -1.63
C GLU A 77 -29.96 1.98 -2.50
N GLY A 78 -29.92 1.79 -3.82
CA GLY A 78 -29.79 2.89 -4.80
C GLY A 78 -28.36 3.28 -5.19
N PHE A 79 -27.36 2.49 -4.82
CA PHE A 79 -25.97 2.59 -5.29
C PHE A 79 -25.50 1.29 -5.93
#